data_AF-A0A962F6X0-F1
#
_entry.id   AF-A0A962F6X0-F1
#
_cell.length_a   1.000
_cell.length_b   1.000
_cell.length_c   1.000
_cell.angle_alpha   90.00
_cell.angle_beta   90.00
_cell.angle_gamma   90.00
#
_symmetry.space_group_name_H-M   'P 1'
#
loop_
_entity.id
_entity.type
_entity.pdbx_description
1 polymer ?
#
loop_
_entity_poly.entity_id
_entity_poly.type
_entity_poly.pdbx_seq_one_letter_code
_entity_poly.pdbx_strand_id
1 'polypeptide(L)'
;MRLSFLLLFATLALSGCISREQADEKLAKGCAAAAEAFIEEGYKIENIKQQKFSTPADLGEGFREVTLFVVEGDGWYSTDKEYRCVFTESMGPFGSSHNAVIYRLKLDNLTLGQEGGKLYGTIEDHNKLGHAVSNGFNRYRP
;
A
#
# COMPACT_ATOMS: atom_id res chain seq x y z
N MET A 1 29.73 39.96 11.13
CA MET A 1 29.77 38.88 10.11
C MET A 1 29.79 37.51 10.79
N ARG A 2 28.74 37.13 11.55
CA ARG A 2 28.66 35.85 12.29
C ARG A 2 27.24 35.26 12.39
N LEU A 3 26.23 35.87 11.77
CA LEU A 3 24.84 35.39 11.84
C LEU A 3 24.42 34.46 10.68
N SER A 4 25.14 34.45 9.56
CA SER A 4 24.72 33.70 8.36
C SER A 4 24.99 32.20 8.40
N PHE A 5 25.82 31.71 9.32
CA PHE A 5 26.18 30.28 9.36
C PHE A 5 25.18 29.40 10.14
N LEU A 6 24.37 30.01 11.03
CA LEU A 6 23.37 29.29 11.85
C LEU A 6 22.07 28.97 11.10
N LEU A 7 21.78 29.68 10.00
CA LEU A 7 20.58 29.43 9.17
C LEU A 7 20.77 28.27 8.18
N LEU A 8 22.00 27.88 7.86
CA LEU A 8 22.29 26.82 6.88
C LEU A 8 22.15 25.40 7.46
N PHE A 9 22.17 25.24 8.79
CA PHE A 9 22.07 23.93 9.44
C PHE A 9 20.63 23.50 9.76
N ALA A 10 19.66 24.44 9.76
CA ALA A 10 18.27 24.13 10.05
C ALA A 10 17.54 23.44 8.88
N THR A 11 18.07 23.51 7.65
CA THR A 11 17.44 22.92 6.46
C THR A 11 17.85 21.47 6.20
N LEU A 12 18.90 20.94 6.85
CA LEU A 12 19.30 19.53 6.70
C LEU A 12 18.57 18.56 7.65
N ALA A 13 17.86 19.07 8.66
CA ALA A 13 17.18 18.24 9.67
C ALA A 13 15.85 17.61 9.20
N LEU A 14 15.38 17.89 7.98
CA LEU A 14 14.09 17.39 7.47
C LEU A 14 14.20 16.20 6.49
N SER A 15 15.39 15.62 6.32
CA SER A 15 15.64 14.57 5.32
C SER A 15 15.42 13.13 5.82
N GLY A 16 14.93 12.93 7.06
CA GLY A 16 14.87 11.61 7.70
C GLY A 16 13.49 11.12 8.16
N CYS A 17 12.42 11.90 7.97
CA CYS A 17 11.08 11.51 8.40
C CYS A 17 10.28 11.05 7.19
N ILE A 18 9.80 9.80 7.20
CA ILE A 18 8.83 9.33 6.21
C ILE A 18 7.54 10.11 6.43
N SER A 19 7.10 10.87 5.43
CA SER A 19 5.83 11.58 5.50
C SER A 19 4.66 10.61 5.37
N ARG A 20 3.47 11.00 5.86
CA ARG A 20 2.25 10.20 5.67
C ARG A 20 1.96 9.94 4.19
N GLU A 21 2.24 10.91 3.33
CA GLU A 21 2.05 10.81 1.89
C GLU A 21 2.99 9.76 1.27
N GLN A 22 4.27 9.72 1.68
CA GLN A 22 5.21 8.69 1.24
C GLN A 22 4.81 7.31 1.76
N ALA A 23 4.31 7.23 2.99
CA ALA A 23 3.78 5.99 3.56
C ALA A 23 2.56 5.50 2.74
N ASP A 24 1.59 6.38 2.47
CA ASP A 24 0.38 6.09 1.69
C ASP A 24 0.73 5.67 0.24
N GLU A 25 1.68 6.34 -0.41
CA GLU A 25 2.16 5.96 -1.75
C GLU A 25 2.78 4.55 -1.76
N LYS A 26 3.59 4.23 -0.74
CA LYS A 26 4.16 2.88 -0.56
C LYS A 26 3.05 1.84 -0.39
N LEU A 27 2.02 2.14 0.42
CA LEU A 27 0.87 1.25 0.62
C LEU A 27 0.08 1.04 -0.67
N ALA A 28 -0.16 2.10 -1.46
CA ALA A 28 -0.84 1.99 -2.75
C ALA A 28 -0.08 1.12 -3.75
N LYS A 29 1.24 1.25 -3.83
CA LYS A 29 2.08 0.39 -4.69
C LYS A 29 2.06 -1.07 -4.23
N GLY A 30 2.13 -1.30 -2.92
CA GLY A 30 1.96 -2.64 -2.35
C GLY A 30 0.59 -3.23 -2.69
N CYS A 31 -0.47 -2.42 -2.60
CA CYS A 31 -1.83 -2.84 -2.91
C CYS A 31 -2.01 -3.16 -4.41
N ALA A 32 -1.47 -2.32 -5.30
CA ALA A 32 -1.49 -2.58 -6.74
C ALA A 32 -0.73 -3.87 -7.10
N ALA A 33 0.46 -4.07 -6.53
CA ALA A 33 1.24 -5.28 -6.75
C ALA A 33 0.54 -6.54 -6.20
N ALA A 34 -0.14 -6.41 -5.05
CA ALA A 34 -0.98 -7.46 -4.50
C ALA A 34 -2.12 -7.80 -5.46
N ALA A 35 -2.84 -6.80 -5.95
CA ALA A 35 -3.93 -6.99 -6.89
C ALA A 35 -3.44 -7.66 -8.18
N GLU A 36 -2.38 -7.15 -8.81
CA GLU A 36 -1.77 -7.73 -10.03
C GLU A 36 -1.40 -9.22 -9.87
N ALA A 37 -1.04 -9.66 -8.67
CA ALA A 37 -0.71 -11.06 -8.42
C ALA A 37 -1.94 -12.00 -8.48
N PHE A 38 -3.15 -11.48 -8.34
CA PHE A 38 -4.40 -12.25 -8.25
C PHE A 38 -5.47 -11.84 -9.27
N ILE A 39 -5.19 -10.86 -10.14
CA ILE A 39 -6.00 -10.57 -11.33
C ILE A 39 -5.94 -11.77 -12.30
N GLU A 40 -6.98 -11.93 -13.10
CA GLU A 40 -7.09 -13.01 -14.09
C GLU A 40 -5.93 -12.99 -15.09
N GLU A 41 -5.51 -14.17 -15.55
CA GLU A 41 -4.40 -14.28 -16.48
C GLU A 41 -4.70 -13.55 -17.79
N GLY A 42 -3.75 -12.73 -18.26
CA GLY A 42 -3.92 -11.87 -19.43
C GLY A 42 -4.42 -10.46 -19.11
N TYR A 43 -5.03 -10.25 -17.95
CA TYR A 43 -5.41 -8.92 -17.47
C TYR A 43 -4.29 -8.28 -16.65
N LYS A 44 -4.23 -6.95 -16.67
CA LYS A 44 -3.31 -6.13 -15.87
C LYS A 44 -3.95 -4.82 -15.47
N ILE A 45 -3.39 -4.19 -14.45
CA ILE A 45 -3.70 -2.81 -14.11
C ILE A 45 -3.06 -1.90 -15.18
N GLU A 46 -3.89 -1.27 -16.01
CA GLU A 46 -3.42 -0.33 -17.03
C GLU A 46 -3.20 1.06 -16.45
N ASN A 47 -4.07 1.49 -15.55
CA ASN A 47 -4.02 2.81 -14.95
C ASN A 47 -4.67 2.83 -13.56
N ILE A 48 -4.10 3.61 -12.63
CA ILE A 48 -4.72 3.90 -11.33
C ILE A 48 -5.37 5.28 -11.42
N LYS A 49 -6.70 5.33 -11.49
CA LYS A 49 -7.48 6.57 -11.62
C LYS A 49 -7.49 7.37 -10.31
N GLN A 50 -7.67 6.69 -9.19
CA GLN A 50 -7.79 7.32 -7.89
C GLN A 50 -7.30 6.38 -6.79
N GLN A 51 -6.75 6.97 -5.74
CA GLN A 51 -6.35 6.29 -4.52
C GLN A 51 -7.04 6.98 -3.35
N LYS A 52 -7.67 6.21 -2.46
CA LYS A 52 -8.24 6.71 -1.21
C LYS A 52 -7.62 5.96 -0.04
N PHE A 53 -7.41 6.68 1.05
CA PHE A 53 -6.80 6.15 2.25
C PHE A 53 -7.70 6.47 3.44
N SER A 54 -7.99 5.47 4.25
CA SER A 54 -8.89 5.58 5.39
C SER A 54 -8.44 4.67 6.53
N THR A 55 -8.97 4.93 7.73
CA THR A 55 -8.90 3.96 8.81
C THR A 55 -10.14 3.06 8.70
N PRO A 56 -9.98 1.74 8.59
CA PRO A 56 -11.11 0.81 8.50
C PRO A 56 -11.95 0.86 9.78
N ALA A 57 -13.25 1.12 9.63
CA ALA A 57 -14.17 1.30 10.76
C ALA A 57 -14.33 0.03 11.61
N ASP A 58 -14.06 -1.14 11.03
CA ASP A 58 -14.16 -2.47 11.65
C ASP A 58 -12.92 -2.89 12.44
N LEU A 59 -11.76 -2.25 12.23
CA LEU A 59 -10.48 -2.69 12.81
C LEU A 59 -9.81 -1.63 13.71
N GLY A 60 -10.13 -0.35 13.53
CA GLY A 60 -9.62 0.73 14.39
C GLY A 60 -8.20 1.19 14.08
N GLU A 61 -7.57 1.86 15.05
CA GLU A 61 -6.23 2.44 14.91
C GLU A 61 -5.14 1.36 14.74
N GLY A 62 -4.09 1.67 13.97
CA GLY A 62 -3.03 0.71 13.60
C GLY A 62 -3.30 -0.05 12.30
N PHE A 63 -4.48 0.14 11.71
CA PHE A 63 -4.79 -0.33 10.36
C PHE A 63 -4.98 0.84 9.40
N ARG A 64 -4.56 0.64 8.15
CA ARG A 64 -4.79 1.56 7.05
C ARG A 64 -5.44 0.81 5.90
N GLU A 65 -6.59 1.30 5.46
CA GLU A 65 -7.25 0.84 4.25
C GLU A 65 -6.80 1.71 3.07
N VAL A 66 -6.50 1.04 1.97
CA VAL A 66 -6.18 1.62 0.68
C VAL A 66 -7.23 1.14 -0.31
N THR A 67 -7.97 2.07 -0.90
CA THR A 67 -8.92 1.80 -1.97
C THR A 67 -8.36 2.36 -3.28
N LEU A 68 -8.07 1.46 -4.21
CA LEU A 68 -7.60 1.78 -5.56
C LEU A 68 -8.76 1.69 -6.54
N PHE A 69 -9.01 2.78 -7.26
CA PHE A 69 -9.90 2.78 -8.42
C PHE A 69 -9.00 2.67 -9.65
N VAL A 70 -9.10 1.57 -10.36
CA VAL A 70 -8.18 1.23 -11.46
C VAL A 70 -8.93 0.91 -12.74
N VAL A 71 -8.20 1.00 -13.85
CA VAL A 71 -8.58 0.42 -15.13
C VAL A 71 -7.81 -0.89 -15.27
N GLU A 72 -8.53 -1.99 -15.33
CA GLU A 72 -8.00 -3.32 -15.61
C GLU A 72 -8.27 -3.67 -17.08
N GLY A 73 -7.30 -4.25 -17.78
CA GLY A 73 -7.50 -4.63 -19.19
C GLY A 73 -6.53 -5.69 -19.71
N ASP A 74 -6.92 -6.30 -20.83
CA ASP A 74 -6.17 -7.35 -21.55
C ASP A 74 -5.53 -6.83 -22.86
N GLY A 75 -5.61 -5.52 -23.09
CA GLY A 75 -5.16 -4.85 -24.32
C GLY A 75 -6.24 -4.71 -25.41
N TRP A 76 -7.39 -5.36 -25.27
CA TRP A 76 -8.55 -5.23 -26.17
C TRP A 76 -9.77 -4.65 -25.46
N TYR A 77 -9.96 -5.04 -24.20
CA TYR A 77 -11.04 -4.58 -23.34
C TYR A 77 -10.47 -4.01 -22.04
N SER A 78 -11.05 -2.89 -21.61
CA SER A 78 -10.70 -2.21 -20.36
C SER A 78 -11.95 -2.02 -19.52
N THR A 79 -11.83 -2.24 -18.21
CA THR A 79 -12.94 -2.14 -17.26
C THR A 79 -12.50 -1.43 -15.98
N ASP A 80 -13.44 -0.72 -15.36
CA ASP A 80 -13.20 -0.01 -14.12
C ASP A 80 -13.42 -0.94 -12.93
N LYS A 81 -12.41 -1.01 -12.06
CA LYS A 81 -12.39 -1.88 -10.89
C LYS A 81 -12.04 -1.11 -9.64
N GLU A 82 -12.51 -1.64 -8.52
CA GLU A 82 -12.18 -1.14 -7.19
C GLU A 82 -11.52 -2.24 -6.37
N TYR A 83 -10.28 -2.02 -5.97
CA TYR A 83 -9.54 -2.94 -5.11
C TYR A 83 -9.35 -2.32 -3.74
N ARG A 84 -9.49 -3.14 -2.70
CA ARG A 84 -9.30 -2.69 -1.33
C ARG A 84 -8.23 -3.54 -0.65
N CYS A 85 -7.24 -2.87 -0.09
CA CYS A 85 -6.23 -3.51 0.73
C CYS A 85 -6.27 -2.91 2.13
N VAL A 86 -6.18 -3.75 3.14
CA VAL A 86 -5.96 -3.32 4.51
C VAL A 86 -4.58 -3.74 4.93
N PHE A 87 -3.83 -2.82 5.50
CA PHE A 87 -2.51 -3.05 6.06
C PHE A 87 -2.54 -2.82 7.56
N THR A 88 -1.82 -3.64 8.30
CA THR A 88 -1.39 -3.29 9.65
C THR A 88 -0.14 -2.42 9.50
N GLU A 89 -0.18 -1.20 10.04
CA GLU A 89 0.91 -0.23 9.93
C GLU A 89 1.49 0.13 11.29
N SER A 90 2.80 0.36 11.33
CA SER A 90 3.50 0.94 12.46
C SER A 90 4.46 2.03 11.99
N MET A 91 4.32 3.21 12.58
CA MET A 91 5.21 4.34 12.39
C MET A 91 6.20 4.38 13.55
N GLY A 92 7.49 4.47 13.21
CA GLY A 92 8.54 4.64 14.20
C GLY A 92 8.49 6.02 14.86
N PRO A 93 9.12 6.19 16.03
CA PRO A 93 9.21 7.49 16.69
C PRO A 93 9.83 8.52 15.73
N PHE A 94 9.24 9.72 15.71
CA PHE A 94 9.61 10.82 14.81
C PHE A 94 9.53 10.49 13.30
N GLY A 95 8.77 9.46 12.90
CA GLY A 95 8.66 9.08 11.47
C GLY A 95 9.94 8.46 10.89
N SER A 96 10.86 8.03 11.75
CA SER A 96 12.14 7.42 11.36
C SER A 96 12.01 6.09 10.60
N SER A 97 10.85 5.42 10.71
CA SER A 97 10.56 4.19 9.99
C SER A 97 9.07 4.05 9.71
N HIS A 98 8.72 3.39 8.61
CA HIS A 98 7.36 2.98 8.29
C HIS A 98 7.36 1.50 7.89
N ASN A 99 6.75 0.68 8.74
CA ASN A 99 6.56 -0.75 8.51
C ASN A 99 5.08 -1.03 8.29
N ALA A 100 4.78 -1.78 7.24
CA ALA A 100 3.43 -2.18 6.91
C ALA A 100 3.42 -3.65 6.48
N VAL A 101 2.38 -4.37 6.85
CA VAL A 101 2.13 -5.75 6.45
C VAL A 101 0.70 -5.86 5.98
N ILE A 102 0.46 -6.55 4.87
CA ILE A 102 -0.89 -6.73 4.36
C ILE A 102 -1.69 -7.65 5.29
N TYR A 103 -2.86 -7.16 5.68
CA TYR A 103 -3.81 -7.86 6.53
C TYR A 103 -4.93 -8.50 5.68
N ARG A 104 -5.50 -7.73 4.75
CA ARG A 104 -6.62 -8.16 3.89
C ARG A 104 -6.47 -7.60 2.49
N LEU A 105 -6.77 -8.40 1.47
CA LEU A 105 -6.95 -7.97 0.08
C LEU A 105 -8.37 -8.34 -0.35
N LYS A 106 -9.07 -7.39 -0.99
CA LYS A 106 -10.38 -7.63 -1.59
C LYS A 106 -10.37 -7.14 -3.04
N LEU A 107 -10.59 -8.07 -3.96
CA LEU A 107 -10.72 -7.87 -5.40
C LEU A 107 -12.09 -8.40 -5.82
N ASP A 108 -13.03 -7.55 -6.25
CA ASP A 108 -14.37 -7.99 -6.68
C ASP A 108 -15.00 -9.10 -5.80
N ASN A 109 -14.91 -10.36 -6.26
CA ASN A 109 -15.46 -11.56 -5.61
C ASN A 109 -14.46 -12.38 -4.77
N LEU A 110 -13.20 -11.94 -4.71
CA LEU A 110 -12.10 -12.59 -4.00
C LEU A 110 -11.68 -11.77 -2.78
N THR A 111 -11.67 -12.42 -1.62
CA THR A 111 -11.08 -11.89 -0.39
C THR A 111 -9.95 -12.82 0.04
N LEU A 112 -8.77 -12.25 0.31
CA LEU A 112 -7.58 -12.96 0.80
C LEU A 112 -7.07 -12.31 2.09
N GLY A 113 -6.36 -13.07 2.91
CA GLY A 113 -5.75 -12.60 4.15
C GLY A 113 -6.58 -12.96 5.38
N GLN A 114 -6.65 -12.05 6.34
CA GLN A 114 -7.34 -12.28 7.60
C GLN A 114 -8.54 -11.33 7.76
N GLU A 115 -9.66 -11.86 8.24
CA GLU A 115 -10.85 -11.09 8.60
C GLU A 115 -11.59 -11.76 9.75
N GLY A 116 -11.86 -11.01 10.83
CA GLY A 116 -12.58 -11.53 12.00
C GLY A 116 -11.95 -12.77 12.65
N GLY A 117 -10.61 -12.88 12.63
CA GLY A 117 -9.89 -14.04 13.16
C GLY A 117 -9.89 -15.28 12.26
N LYS A 118 -10.47 -15.21 11.06
CA LYS A 118 -10.45 -16.27 10.06
C LYS A 118 -9.47 -15.95 8.94
N LEU A 119 -8.80 -16.98 8.45
CA LEU A 119 -7.90 -16.93 7.32
C LEU A 119 -8.68 -17.22 6.03
N TYR A 120 -8.56 -16.37 5.02
CA TYR A 120 -9.22 -16.49 3.72
C TYR A 120 -8.18 -16.75 2.63
N GLY A 121 -8.34 -17.86 1.91
CA GLY A 121 -7.36 -18.37 0.96
C GLY A 121 -6.46 -19.48 1.54
N THR A 122 -5.61 -20.05 0.70
CA THR A 122 -4.65 -21.09 1.09
C THR A 122 -3.37 -20.48 1.69
N ILE A 123 -2.54 -21.28 2.35
CA ILE A 123 -1.22 -20.83 2.83
C ILE A 123 -0.35 -20.32 1.68
N GLU A 124 -0.47 -20.94 0.50
CA GLU A 124 0.24 -20.51 -0.71
C GLU A 124 -0.21 -19.12 -1.15
N ASP A 125 -1.52 -18.85 -1.11
CA ASP A 125 -2.06 -17.52 -1.41
C ASP A 125 -1.53 -16.47 -0.44
N HIS A 126 -1.38 -16.80 0.84
CA HIS A 126 -0.82 -15.88 1.85
C HIS A 126 0.64 -15.57 1.56
N ASN A 127 1.43 -16.58 1.20
CA ASN A 127 2.83 -16.38 0.83
C ASN A 127 2.92 -15.53 -0.44
N LYS A 128 2.14 -15.85 -1.48
CA LYS A 128 2.10 -15.09 -2.73
C LYS A 128 1.68 -13.64 -2.50
N LEU A 129 0.67 -13.40 -1.67
CA LEU A 129 0.19 -12.08 -1.28
C LEU A 129 1.28 -11.26 -0.55
N GLY A 130 1.92 -11.86 0.46
CA GLY A 130 3.01 -11.22 1.19
C GLY A 130 4.21 -10.89 0.31
N HIS A 131 4.59 -11.81 -0.58
CA HIS A 131 5.68 -11.60 -1.55
C HIS A 131 5.34 -10.50 -2.56
N ALA A 132 4.13 -10.49 -3.10
CA ALA A 132 3.69 -9.46 -4.05
C ALA A 132 3.73 -8.07 -3.43
N VAL A 133 3.21 -7.91 -2.21
CA VAL A 133 3.26 -6.66 -1.46
C VAL A 133 4.69 -6.23 -1.15
N SER A 134 5.53 -7.15 -0.66
CA SER A 134 6.93 -6.86 -0.36
C SER A 134 7.69 -6.38 -1.61
N ASN A 135 7.45 -7.02 -2.76
CA ASN A 135 8.01 -6.59 -4.04
C ASN A 135 7.49 -5.21 -4.44
N GLY A 136 6.19 -4.94 -4.26
CA GLY A 136 5.61 -3.61 -4.49
C GLY A 136 6.25 -2.52 -3.62
N PHE A 137 6.51 -2.82 -2.34
CA PHE A 137 7.20 -1.93 -1.43
C PHE A 137 8.65 -1.68 -1.81
N ASN A 138 9.39 -2.71 -2.24
CA ASN A 138 10.82 -2.60 -2.57
C ASN A 138 11.08 -1.88 -3.90
N ARG A 139 10.11 -1.86 -4.81
CA ARG A 139 10.17 -1.02 -6.02
C ARG A 139 10.07 0.48 -5.69
N TYR A 140 9.65 0.83 -4.48
CA TYR A 140 9.71 2.20 -3.96
C TYR A 140 11.00 2.42 -3.19
N ARG A 141 12.04 2.91 -3.88
CA ARG A 141 13.14 3.64 -3.24
C ARG A 141 12.86 5.14 -3.42
N PRO A 142 12.69 5.91 -2.34
CA PRO A 142 12.65 7.37 -2.43
C PRO A 142 13.98 7.94 -2.96
#